data_AF-A0A7S3I2P4-F1
#
_entry.id   AF-A0A7S3I2P4-F1
#
_cell.length_a   1.000
_cell.length_b   1.000
_cell.length_c   1.000
_cell.angle_alpha   90.00
_cell.angle_beta   90.00
_cell.angle_gamma   90.00
#
_symmetry.space_group_name_H-M   'P 1'
#
loop_
_entity.id
_entity.type
_entity.pdbx_description
1 polymer ?
#
loop_
_entity_poly.entity_id
_entity_poly.type
_entity_poly.pdbx_seq_one_letter_code
_entity_poly.pdbx_strand_id
1 'polypeptide(L)'
;GDHGHEFSAGDAFIHQGIHTIEFVLGGISNTASYLRLWALSLAHSQLAELFKDMILGGGLKSGIENPVLAAMALFIAYSIWAIISLVVLMAMENLSSFLHALRLQWVEFQNKFYYGDGQKWSPFAFSMIGKGGDDQ
;
A
#
# COMPACT_ATOMS: atom_id res chain seq x y z
N GLY A 1 13.37 12.55 -53.50
CA GLY A 1 11.98 12.08 -53.36
C GLY A 1 11.62 12.33 -51.93
N ASP A 2 10.94 13.43 -51.63
CA ASP A 2 9.51 13.62 -51.88
C ASP A 2 8.66 12.78 -50.93
N HIS A 3 8.17 13.51 -49.93
CA HIS A 3 7.02 13.35 -49.04
C HIS A 3 6.16 12.07 -49.12
N GLY A 4 5.95 11.48 -47.95
CA GLY A 4 4.88 10.49 -47.76
C GLY A 4 4.82 9.88 -46.37
N HIS A 5 5.20 10.61 -45.31
CA HIS A 5 4.76 10.25 -43.96
C HIS A 5 3.24 10.45 -43.95
N GLU A 6 2.48 9.41 -44.28
CA GLU A 6 1.09 9.32 -43.88
C GLU A 6 1.07 9.34 -42.36
N PHE A 7 1.00 10.54 -41.80
CA PHE A 7 0.43 10.72 -40.48
C PHE A 7 -1.02 10.25 -40.63
N SER A 8 -1.23 8.94 -40.48
CA SER A 8 -2.54 8.33 -40.57
C SER A 8 -3.32 8.95 -39.42
N ALA A 9 -4.13 9.95 -39.75
CA ALA A 9 -4.99 10.61 -38.78
C ALA A 9 -5.80 9.56 -38.00
N GLY A 10 -6.13 8.43 -38.64
CA GLY A 10 -6.73 7.26 -38.00
C GLY A 10 -5.84 6.60 -36.94
N ASP A 11 -4.55 6.41 -37.19
CA ASP A 11 -3.62 5.80 -36.23
C ASP A 11 -3.38 6.73 -35.02
N ALA A 12 -3.25 8.03 -35.27
CA ALA A 12 -3.20 9.05 -34.22
C ALA A 12 -4.52 9.11 -33.42
N PHE A 13 -5.67 8.97 -34.08
CA PHE A 13 -6.98 8.99 -33.44
C PHE A 13 -7.22 7.74 -32.58
N ILE A 14 -6.79 6.57 -33.05
CA ILE A 14 -6.87 5.32 -32.28
C ILE A 14 -5.94 5.40 -31.06
N HIS A 15 -4.70 5.85 -31.23
CA HIS A 15 -3.76 5.98 -30.12
C HIS A 15 -4.25 6.97 -29.05
N GLN A 16 -4.78 8.13 -29.47
CA GLN A 16 -5.36 9.11 -28.56
C GLN A 16 -6.66 8.62 -27.88
N GLY A 17 -7.47 7.84 -28.61
CA GLY A 17 -8.67 7.18 -28.07
C GLY A 17 -8.35 6.18 -26.97
N ILE A 18 -7.34 5.32 -27.19
CA ILE A 18 -6.84 4.37 -26.19
C ILE A 18 -6.33 5.13 -24.96
N HIS A 19 -5.48 6.14 -25.14
CA HIS A 19 -4.93 6.93 -24.03
C HIS A 19 -6.03 7.66 -23.22
N THR A 20 -7.12 8.08 -23.88
CA THR A 20 -8.27 8.71 -23.21
C THR A 20 -9.06 7.70 -22.37
N ILE A 21 -9.30 6.50 -22.89
CA ILE A 21 -9.97 5.42 -22.16
C ILE A 21 -9.14 4.98 -20.95
N GLU A 22 -7.83 4.81 -21.14
CA GLU A 22 -6.89 4.51 -20.05
C GLU A 22 -6.87 5.63 -19.00
N PHE A 23 -6.92 6.89 -19.42
CA PHE A 23 -6.99 8.02 -18.49
C PHE A 23 -8.25 8.00 -17.63
N VAL A 24 -9.42 7.78 -18.24
CA VAL A 24 -10.71 7.73 -17.51
C VAL A 24 -10.78 6.51 -16.59
N LEU A 25 -10.36 5.33 -17.06
CA LEU A 25 -10.31 4.11 -16.25
C LEU A 25 -9.31 4.24 -15.09
N GLY A 26 -8.16 4.88 -15.31
CA GLY A 26 -7.18 5.21 -14.26
C GLY A 26 -7.75 6.19 -13.23
N GLY A 27 -8.50 7.21 -13.67
CA GLY A 27 -9.17 8.16 -12.77
C GLY A 27 -10.21 7.47 -11.86
N ILE A 28 -11.02 6.57 -12.42
CA ILE A 28 -12.00 5.78 -11.66
C ILE A 28 -11.30 4.80 -10.70
N SER A 29 -10.21 4.15 -11.13
CA SER A 29 -9.39 3.26 -10.30
C SER A 29 -8.84 3.96 -9.06
N ASN A 30 -8.25 5.14 -9.25
CA ASN A 30 -7.72 5.94 -8.15
C ASN A 30 -8.85 6.38 -7.19
N THR A 31 -10.02 6.74 -7.74
CA THR A 31 -11.21 7.09 -6.94
C THR A 31 -11.76 5.90 -6.14
N ALA A 32 -11.89 4.71 -6.75
CA ALA A 32 -12.33 3.48 -6.09
C ALA A 32 -11.36 3.01 -4.99
N SER A 33 -10.06 3.30 -5.17
CA SER A 33 -9.04 3.09 -4.16
C SER A 33 -9.32 3.85 -2.84
N TYR A 34 -9.86 5.07 -2.90
CA TYR A 34 -10.24 5.82 -1.69
C TYR A 34 -11.40 5.17 -0.92
N LEU A 35 -12.34 4.51 -1.62
CA LEU A 35 -13.45 3.79 -0.98
C LEU A 35 -12.95 2.59 -0.15
N ARG A 36 -11.90 1.90 -0.62
CA ARG A 36 -11.24 0.83 0.15
C ARG A 36 -10.59 1.36 1.41
N LEU A 37 -9.91 2.50 1.34
CA LEU A 37 -9.30 3.11 2.53
C LEU A 37 -10.36 3.52 3.55
N TRP A 38 -11.49 4.08 3.08
CA TRP A 38 -12.62 4.40 3.93
C TRP A 38 -13.26 3.16 4.57
N ALA A 39 -13.46 2.09 3.81
CA ALA A 39 -13.99 0.82 4.32
C ALA A 39 -13.05 0.16 5.34
N LEU A 40 -11.73 0.20 5.09
CA LEU A 40 -10.72 -0.27 6.04
C LEU A 40 -10.77 0.54 7.33
N SER A 41 -10.90 1.87 7.25
CA SER A 41 -11.04 2.74 8.42
C SER A 41 -12.32 2.45 9.23
N LEU A 42 -13.44 2.12 8.58
CA LEU A 42 -14.67 1.70 9.26
C LEU A 42 -14.50 0.36 9.97
N ALA A 43 -13.89 -0.62 9.30
CA ALA A 43 -13.62 -1.93 9.88
C ALA A 43 -12.64 -1.83 11.06
N HIS A 44 -11.59 -1.00 10.95
CA HIS A 44 -10.66 -0.71 12.03
C HIS A 44 -11.40 -0.21 13.28
N SER A 45 -12.25 0.80 13.10
CA SER A 45 -12.98 1.42 14.19
C SER A 45 -13.88 0.41 14.90
N GLN A 46 -14.55 -0.46 14.15
CA GLN A 46 -15.39 -1.51 14.73
C GLN A 46 -14.57 -2.60 15.43
N LEU A 47 -13.49 -3.07 14.81
CA LEU A 47 -12.61 -4.07 15.43
C LEU A 47 -11.98 -3.55 16.72
N ALA A 48 -11.53 -2.30 16.76
CA ALA A 48 -10.97 -1.67 17.96
C ALA A 48 -11.98 -1.65 19.12
N GLU A 49 -13.24 -1.33 18.82
CA GLU A 49 -14.32 -1.31 19.81
C GLU A 49 -14.64 -2.72 20.32
N LEU A 50 -14.71 -3.72 19.45
CA LEU A 50 -14.93 -5.12 19.84
C LEU A 50 -13.79 -5.68 20.70
N PHE A 51 -12.53 -5.39 20.37
CA PHE A 51 -11.38 -5.78 21.19
C PHE A 51 -11.40 -5.12 22.56
N LYS A 52 -11.82 -3.83 22.62
CA LYS A 52 -11.97 -3.10 23.88
C LYS A 52 -13.04 -3.73 24.75
N ASP A 53 -14.19 -4.03 24.18
CA ASP A 53 -15.31 -4.58 24.92
C ASP A 53 -15.01 -6.01 25.41
N MET A 54 -14.31 -6.82 24.61
CA MET A 54 -13.91 -8.17 25.00
C MET A 54 -12.86 -8.20 26.11
N ILE A 55 -11.86 -7.30 26.09
CA ILE A 55 -10.78 -7.29 27.09
C ILE A 55 -11.18 -6.51 28.35
N LEU A 56 -11.77 -5.32 28.18
CA LEU A 56 -12.10 -4.40 29.26
C LEU A 56 -13.47 -4.74 29.88
N GLY A 57 -14.44 -5.17 29.08
CA GLY A 57 -15.72 -5.69 29.57
C GLY A 57 -15.59 -7.03 30.28
N GLY A 58 -14.61 -7.86 29.92
CA GLY A 58 -14.22 -9.06 30.67
C GLY A 58 -13.56 -8.71 32.02
N GLY A 59 -12.64 -7.74 32.03
CA GLY A 59 -11.95 -7.29 33.25
C GLY A 59 -12.82 -6.49 34.23
N LEU A 60 -13.88 -5.82 33.76
CA LEU A 60 -14.83 -5.10 34.61
C LEU A 60 -15.82 -6.04 35.33
N LYS A 61 -16.06 -7.23 34.78
CA LYS A 61 -16.94 -8.26 35.38
C LYS A 61 -16.26 -9.10 36.45
N SER A 62 -14.93 -9.04 36.58
CA SER A 62 -14.22 -9.58 37.74
C SER A 62 -14.60 -8.74 38.97
N GLY A 63 -15.62 -9.18 39.70
CA GLY A 63 -16.15 -8.55 40.91
C GLY A 63 -15.15 -8.53 42.07
N ILE A 64 -14.14 -7.66 41.96
CA ILE A 64 -13.15 -7.42 43.01
C ILE A 64 -13.75 -6.40 43.99
N GLU A 65 -14.04 -6.85 45.21
CA GLU A 65 -14.66 -6.04 46.27
C GLU A 65 -13.75 -4.90 46.79
N ASN A 66 -12.45 -4.94 46.47
CA ASN A 66 -11.47 -3.92 46.84
C ASN A 66 -11.24 -2.89 45.70
N PRO A 67 -11.58 -1.60 45.87
CA PRO A 67 -11.51 -0.59 44.81
C PRO A 67 -10.08 -0.30 44.35
N VAL A 68 -9.09 -0.39 45.24
CA VAL A 68 -7.67 -0.15 44.91
C VAL A 68 -7.09 -1.28 44.05
N LEU A 69 -7.42 -2.53 44.38
CA LEU A 69 -6.95 -3.70 43.63
C LEU A 69 -7.64 -3.79 42.27
N ALA A 70 -8.93 -3.44 42.21
CA ALA A 70 -9.69 -3.34 40.97
C ALA A 70 -9.08 -2.29 40.02
N ALA A 71 -8.77 -1.08 40.53
CA ALA A 71 -8.17 -0.02 39.73
C ALA A 71 -6.81 -0.42 39.13
N MET A 72 -5.96 -1.10 39.91
CA MET A 72 -4.66 -1.58 39.45
C MET A 72 -4.79 -2.67 38.37
N ALA A 73 -5.70 -3.64 38.57
CA ALA A 73 -5.95 -4.70 37.60
C ALA A 73 -6.51 -4.14 36.27
N LEU A 74 -7.40 -3.16 36.36
CA LEU A 74 -8.00 -2.49 35.20
C LEU A 74 -6.95 -1.68 34.41
N PHE A 75 -6.01 -1.04 35.10
CA PHE A 75 -4.90 -0.32 34.46
C PHE A 75 -3.95 -1.24 33.70
N ILE A 76 -3.63 -2.41 34.27
CA ILE A 76 -2.81 -3.44 33.62
C ILE A 76 -3.56 -4.01 32.40
N ALA A 77 -4.84 -4.36 32.56
CA ALA A 77 -5.67 -4.87 31.48
C ALA A 77 -5.80 -3.85 30.32
N TYR A 78 -5.97 -2.56 30.64
CA TYR A 78 -5.99 -1.49 29.65
C TYR A 78 -4.66 -1.33 28.91
N SER A 79 -3.54 -1.44 29.62
CA SER A 79 -2.20 -1.36 29.03
C SER A 79 -1.95 -2.50 28.04
N ILE A 80 -2.33 -3.73 28.41
CA ILE A 80 -2.21 -4.91 27.54
C ILE A 80 -3.13 -4.76 26.32
N TRP A 81 -4.38 -4.33 26.53
CA TRP A 81 -5.31 -4.03 25.45
C TRP A 81 -4.74 -3.01 24.45
N ALA A 82 -4.21 -1.89 24.95
CA ALA A 82 -3.67 -0.83 24.13
C ALA A 82 -2.48 -1.30 23.27
N ILE A 83 -1.59 -2.12 23.83
CA ILE A 83 -0.43 -2.66 23.10
C ILE A 83 -0.89 -3.63 22.01
N ILE A 84 -1.81 -4.55 22.32
CA ILE A 84 -2.30 -5.53 21.35
C ILE A 84 -3.04 -4.83 20.21
N SER A 85 -3.92 -3.88 20.52
CA SER A 85 -4.64 -3.11 19.51
C SER A 85 -3.69 -2.25 18.66
N LEU A 86 -2.66 -1.65 19.26
CA LEU A 86 -1.67 -0.87 18.52
C LEU A 86 -0.83 -1.75 17.59
N VAL A 87 -0.36 -2.91 18.06
CA VAL A 87 0.47 -3.80 17.22
C VAL A 87 -0.36 -4.46 16.12
N VAL A 88 -1.52 -5.04 16.45
CA VAL A 88 -2.30 -5.84 15.50
C VAL A 88 -3.07 -4.96 14.51
N LEU A 89 -3.82 -3.95 14.98
CA LEU A 89 -4.67 -3.15 14.10
C LEU A 89 -3.84 -2.17 13.28
N MET A 90 -2.83 -1.54 13.87
CA MET A 90 -2.02 -0.53 13.19
C MET A 90 -1.02 -1.16 12.19
N ALA A 91 -0.40 -2.30 12.51
CA ALA A 91 0.56 -2.93 11.60
C ALA A 91 -0.11 -3.54 10.35
N MET A 92 -1.26 -4.20 10.53
CA MET A 92 -1.96 -4.87 9.44
C MET A 92 -2.50 -3.87 8.41
N GLU A 93 -2.96 -2.71 8.86
CA GLU A 93 -3.53 -1.69 7.98
C GLU A 93 -2.49 -0.82 7.29
N ASN A 94 -1.40 -0.50 7.99
CA ASN A 94 -0.28 0.21 7.39
C ASN A 94 0.40 -0.62 6.30
N LEU A 95 0.50 -1.95 6.49
CA LEU A 95 1.04 -2.83 5.46
C LEU A 95 0.12 -2.92 4.23
N SER A 96 -1.19 -3.00 4.44
CA SER A 96 -2.19 -3.03 3.36
C SER A 96 -2.21 -1.73 2.55
N SER A 97 -2.18 -0.58 3.23
CA SER A 97 -2.14 0.73 2.57
C SER A 97 -0.81 0.98 1.85
N PHE A 98 0.32 0.53 2.41
CA PHE A 98 1.62 0.59 1.77
C PHE A 98 1.69 -0.24 0.48
N LEU A 99 1.25 -1.49 0.52
CA LEU A 99 1.24 -2.35 -0.68
C LEU A 99 0.27 -1.84 -1.75
N HIS A 100 -0.84 -1.23 -1.33
CA HIS A 100 -1.76 -0.61 -2.25
C HIS A 100 -1.18 0.65 -2.92
N ALA A 101 -0.50 1.49 -2.15
CA ALA A 101 0.25 2.62 -2.70
C ALA A 101 1.35 2.16 -3.67
N LEU A 102 2.11 1.12 -3.32
CA LEU A 102 3.14 0.53 -4.17
C LEU A 102 2.54 -0.05 -5.45
N ARG A 103 1.35 -0.66 -5.39
CA ARG A 103 0.64 -1.16 -6.56
C ARG A 103 0.20 -0.05 -7.48
N LEU A 104 -0.36 1.04 -6.95
CA LEU A 104 -0.71 2.22 -7.75
C LEU A 104 0.54 2.85 -8.37
N GLN A 105 1.63 2.99 -7.61
CA GLN A 105 2.89 3.53 -8.12
C GLN A 105 3.52 2.63 -9.20
N TRP A 106 3.39 1.32 -9.08
CA TRP A 106 3.91 0.41 -10.08
C TRP A 106 2.99 0.29 -11.30
N VAL A 107 1.68 0.16 -11.13
CA VAL A 107 0.75 -0.10 -12.24
C VAL A 107 0.20 1.17 -12.89
N GLU A 108 0.03 2.26 -12.14
CA GLU A 108 -0.47 3.53 -12.68
C GLU A 108 0.66 4.54 -12.95
N PHE A 109 1.73 4.58 -12.14
CA PHE A 109 2.82 5.54 -12.35
C PHE A 109 3.88 5.07 -13.36
N GLN A 110 4.24 3.76 -13.40
CA GLN A 110 5.15 3.25 -14.45
C GLN A 110 4.44 3.11 -15.80
N ASN A 111 3.20 2.60 -15.84
CA ASN A 111 2.54 2.35 -17.13
C ASN A 111 2.15 3.64 -17.90
N LYS A 112 2.15 4.80 -17.22
CA LYS A 112 1.80 6.10 -17.82
C LYS A 112 3.00 6.99 -18.18
N PHE A 113 4.17 6.76 -17.59
CA PHE A 113 5.37 7.58 -17.78
C PHE A 113 6.65 6.80 -18.12
N TYR A 114 6.67 5.48 -17.92
CA TYR A 114 7.83 4.62 -18.17
C TYR A 114 7.64 3.87 -19.48
N TYR A 115 8.24 4.38 -20.56
CA TYR A 115 8.18 3.77 -21.90
C TYR A 115 9.01 2.49 -22.06
N GLY A 116 9.62 1.98 -20.97
CA GLY A 116 10.37 0.72 -21.00
C GLY A 116 11.65 0.75 -21.85
N ASP A 117 12.03 1.90 -22.42
CA ASP A 117 13.21 2.04 -23.25
C ASP A 117 14.35 2.70 -22.44
N GLY A 118 15.18 1.85 -21.82
CA GLY A 118 16.32 2.27 -21.04
C GLY A 118 17.39 1.18 -21.01
N GLN A 119 18.55 1.46 -21.58
CA GLN A 119 19.72 0.60 -21.43
C GLN A 119 20.26 0.74 -20.00
N LYS A 120 20.41 -0.39 -19.29
CA LYS A 120 20.96 -0.40 -17.94
C LYS A 120 22.39 0.14 -18.00
N TRP A 121 22.61 1.32 -17.42
CA TRP A 121 23.94 1.92 -17.38
C TRP A 121 24.89 1.00 -16.60
N SER A 122 25.94 0.52 -17.28
CA SER A 122 27.01 -0.26 -16.70
C SER A 122 28.29 0.58 -16.73
N PRO A 123 28.83 1.04 -15.58
CA PRO A 123 30.12 1.70 -15.56
C PRO A 123 31.20 0.73 -16.02
N PHE A 124 32.21 1.25 -16.71
CA PHE A 124 33.47 0.54 -16.79
C PHE A 124 34.13 0.49 -15.40
N ALA A 125 34.01 -0.65 -14.70
CA ALA A 125 34.63 -0.90 -13.41
C ALA A 125 35.86 -1.81 -13.60
N PHE A 126 37.02 -1.38 -13.08
CA PHE A 126 38.27 -2.14 -13.14
C PHE A 126 38.21 -3.51 -12.44
N SER A 127 37.18 -3.79 -11.63
CA SER A 127 36.94 -5.12 -11.04
C SER A 127 36.54 -6.19 -12.07
N MET A 128 36.08 -5.79 -13.26
CA MET A 128 35.80 -6.72 -14.38
C MET A 128 37.08 -7.20 -15.08
N ILE A 129 38.20 -6.47 -14.96
CA ILE A 129 39.51 -6.88 -15.48
C ILE A 129 40.18 -7.91 -14.56
N GLY A 130 39.98 -7.80 -13.25
CA GLY A 130 40.60 -8.72 -12.27
C GLY A 130 39.93 -10.09 -12.14
N LYS A 131 38.74 -10.28 -12.72
CA LYS A 131 37.97 -11.53 -12.63
C LYS A 131 38.08 -12.43 -13.87
N GLY A 132 38.79 -11.97 -14.91
CA GLY A 132 39.12 -12.77 -16.10
C GLY A 132 40.45 -13.51 -16.01
N GLY A 133 41.03 -13.64 -14.81
CA GLY A 133 42.33 -14.26 -14.57
C GLY A 133 42.31 -15.66 -13.94
N ASP A 134 41.14 -16.15 -13.49
CA ASP A 134 41.04 -17.39 -12.71
C ASP A 134 40.31 -18.54 -13.45
N ASP A 135 40.17 -18.44 -14.77
CA ASP A 135 39.61 -19.49 -15.64
C ASP A 135 40.64 -20.00 -16.68
N GLN A 136 41.89 -20.23 -16.27
CA GLN A 136 42.85 -21.04 -17.05
C GLN A 136 42.97 -22.46 -16.48
#